data_AF-A0A964JL79-F1
#
_entry.id   AF-A0A964JL79-F1
#
_cell.length_a   1.000
_cell.length_b   1.000
_cell.length_c   1.000
_cell.angle_alpha   90.00
_cell.angle_beta   90.00
_cell.angle_gamma   90.00
#
_symmetry.space_group_name_H-M   'P 1'
#
loop_
_entity.id
_entity.type
_entity.pdbx_description
1 polymer ?
#
loop_
_entity_poly.entity_id
_entity_poly.type
_entity_poly.pdbx_seq_one_letter_code
_entity_poly.pdbx_strand_id
1 'polypeptide(L)'
;MEQRPKSPVGSERRRNRFFVTQNTEYHLQGRDCVAVRDLWTGRWLAEHPALGRKLFGAVLPTGNGLEPLTEPKNGCLLWFENGDNDILTSRISAMGRPTKASTRHYAEVRHAA
;
A
#
# COMPACT_ATOMS: atom_id res chain seq x y z
N MET A 1 -20.81 9.17 34.44
CA MET A 1 -19.72 9.57 33.51
C MET A 1 -19.32 8.33 32.74
N GLU A 2 -19.94 8.12 31.57
CA GLU A 2 -19.73 6.95 30.72
C GLU A 2 -18.36 7.09 30.01
N GLN A 3 -17.42 6.20 30.30
CA GLN A 3 -16.10 6.22 29.68
C GLN A 3 -16.23 5.73 28.23
N ARG A 4 -16.03 6.63 27.25
CA ARG A 4 -15.89 6.25 25.83
C ARG A 4 -14.75 5.22 25.71
N PRO A 5 -14.94 4.11 24.99
CA PRO A 5 -13.85 3.16 24.78
C PRO A 5 -12.75 3.85 23.97
N LYS A 6 -11.55 3.90 24.56
CA LYS A 6 -10.34 4.41 23.92
C LYS A 6 -9.98 3.48 22.76
N SER A 7 -10.33 3.87 21.53
CA SER A 7 -9.95 3.13 20.33
C SER A 7 -8.44 2.88 20.32
N PRO A 8 -7.98 1.65 20.02
CA PRO A 8 -6.56 1.33 20.07
C PRO A 8 -5.85 1.93 18.85
N VAL A 9 -5.49 3.21 18.93
CA VAL A 9 -4.71 3.94 17.91
C VAL A 9 -3.33 3.27 17.64
N GLY A 10 -2.89 2.34 18.50
CA GLY A 10 -1.64 1.61 18.38
C GLY A 10 -1.68 0.29 17.58
N SER A 11 -2.84 -0.38 17.48
CA SER A 11 -2.93 -1.71 16.82
C SER A 11 -2.97 -1.60 15.29
N GLU A 12 -3.56 -0.53 14.78
CA GLU A 12 -3.75 -0.33 13.34
C GLU A 12 -2.43 -0.09 12.58
N ARG A 13 -1.45 0.57 13.22
CA ARG A 13 -0.11 0.81 12.62
C ARG A 13 0.67 -0.48 12.35
N ARG A 14 0.41 -1.57 13.07
CA ARG A 14 1.13 -2.86 12.87
C ARG A 14 0.69 -3.57 11.60
N ARG A 15 -0.53 -3.30 11.11
CA ARG A 15 -1.06 -3.88 9.87
C ARG A 15 -0.72 -3.05 8.64
N ASN A 16 -0.32 -1.80 8.84
CA ASN A 16 -0.05 -0.87 7.76
C ASN A 16 1.41 -1.00 7.29
N ARG A 17 1.60 -1.14 5.98
CA ARG A 17 2.91 -1.17 5.31
C ARG A 17 2.92 -0.16 4.18
N PHE A 18 4.09 0.38 3.87
CA PHE A 18 4.28 1.12 2.62
C PHE A 18 5.32 0.43 1.74
N PHE A 19 5.21 0.65 0.43
CA PHE A 19 6.13 0.19 -0.59
C PHE A 19 6.41 1.33 -1.56
N VAL A 20 7.68 1.67 -1.71
CA VAL A 20 8.15 2.69 -2.64
C VAL A 20 8.61 2.00 -3.92
N THR A 21 8.16 2.53 -5.03
CA THR A 21 8.56 2.11 -6.38
C THR A 21 9.23 3.29 -7.09
N GLN A 22 9.37 3.28 -8.42
CA GLN A 22 10.09 4.34 -9.12
C GLN A 22 9.48 5.73 -8.88
N ASN A 23 8.16 5.85 -8.98
CA ASN A 23 7.45 7.13 -8.93
C ASN A 23 6.39 7.18 -7.81
N THR A 24 6.12 6.05 -7.17
CA THR A 24 4.89 5.88 -6.39
C THR A 24 5.18 5.19 -5.06
N GLU A 25 4.64 5.73 -3.98
CA GLU A 25 4.57 5.09 -2.67
C GLU A 25 3.15 4.56 -2.43
N TYR A 26 3.04 3.25 -2.30
CA TYR A 26 1.79 2.53 -2.04
C TYR A 26 1.65 2.25 -0.56
N HIS A 27 0.49 2.55 0.01
CA HIS A 27 0.18 2.23 1.41
C HIS A 27 -0.88 1.15 1.47
N LEU A 28 -0.57 0.09 2.20
CA LEU A 28 -1.46 -1.05 2.39
C LEU A 28 -1.85 -1.16 3.85
N GLN A 29 -3.12 -1.47 4.11
CA GLN A 29 -3.59 -1.99 5.38
C GLN A 29 -3.89 -3.49 5.18
N GLY A 30 -3.02 -4.36 5.70
CA GLY A 30 -3.09 -5.78 5.37
C GLY A 30 -2.76 -6.01 3.89
N ARG A 31 -3.79 -6.32 3.09
CA ARG A 31 -3.70 -6.48 1.62
C ARG A 31 -4.36 -5.34 0.85
N ASP A 32 -5.21 -4.54 1.47
CA ASP A 32 -5.95 -3.49 0.77
C ASP A 32 -5.06 -2.26 0.58
N CYS A 33 -4.97 -1.74 -0.65
CA CYS A 33 -4.30 -0.49 -0.94
C CYS A 33 -5.19 0.68 -0.54
N VAL A 34 -4.79 1.38 0.53
CA VAL A 34 -5.61 2.44 1.16
C VAL A 34 -5.18 3.85 0.79
N ALA A 35 -3.95 4.02 0.29
CA ALA A 35 -3.47 5.29 -0.20
C ALA A 35 -2.33 5.10 -1.20
N VAL A 36 -2.23 6.04 -2.13
CA VAL A 36 -1.15 6.10 -3.12
C VAL A 36 -0.61 7.53 -3.11
N ARG A 37 0.71 7.66 -3.04
CA ARG A 37 1.40 8.93 -3.04
C ARG A 37 2.33 9.01 -4.25
N ASP A 38 2.20 10.08 -5.03
CA ASP A 38 3.15 10.40 -6.07
C ASP A 38 4.41 11.00 -5.44
N LEU A 39 5.57 10.41 -5.73
CA LEU A 39 6.85 10.84 -5.19
C LEU A 39 7.39 12.10 -5.87
N TRP A 40 6.97 12.40 -7.10
CA TRP A 40 7.42 13.59 -7.81
C TRP A 40 6.82 14.86 -7.19
N THR A 41 5.51 14.84 -6.95
CA THR A 41 4.80 15.99 -6.36
C THR A 41 4.67 15.90 -4.83
N GLY A 42 4.91 14.72 -4.25
CA GLY A 42 4.69 14.44 -2.83
C GLY A 42 3.20 14.41 -2.43
N ARG A 43 2.28 14.44 -3.40
CA ARG A 43 0.82 14.49 -3.17
C ARG A 43 0.21 13.10 -3.07
N TRP A 44 -0.83 12.99 -2.26
CA TRP A 44 -1.71 11.83 -2.27
C TRP A 44 -2.60 11.88 -3.49
N LEU A 45 -2.67 10.79 -4.23
CA LEU A 45 -3.53 10.67 -5.40
C LEU A 45 -4.94 10.33 -4.94
N ALA A 46 -5.93 11.11 -5.39
CA ALA A 46 -7.34 10.81 -5.16
C ALA A 46 -7.82 9.66 -6.06
N GLU A 47 -7.24 9.55 -7.25
CA GLU A 47 -7.54 8.52 -8.23
C GLU A 47 -6.25 7.83 -8.65
N HIS A 48 -6.23 6.50 -8.54
CA HIS A 48 -5.15 5.64 -9.02
C HIS A 48 -5.70 4.21 -9.16
N PRO A 49 -5.35 3.45 -10.22
CA PRO A 49 -5.94 2.12 -10.45
C PRO A 49 -5.82 1.15 -9.27
N ALA A 50 -4.73 1.26 -8.50
CA ALA A 50 -4.48 0.41 -7.33
C ALA A 50 -5.29 0.80 -6.08
N LEU A 51 -5.87 2.01 -5.99
CA LEU A 51 -6.62 2.42 -4.81
C LEU A 51 -7.85 1.54 -4.61
N GLY A 52 -8.03 1.05 -3.37
CA GLY A 52 -9.11 0.13 -3.02
C GLY A 52 -8.92 -1.30 -3.52
N ARG A 53 -7.84 -1.60 -4.24
CA ARG A 53 -7.53 -2.95 -4.74
C ARG A 53 -6.76 -3.77 -3.73
N LYS A 54 -6.92 -5.09 -3.82
CA LYS A 54 -6.20 -6.05 -2.98
C LYS A 54 -4.88 -6.43 -3.62
N LEU A 55 -3.85 -6.49 -2.80
CA LEU A 55 -2.57 -7.10 -3.16
C LEU A 55 -2.77 -8.62 -3.26
N PHE A 56 -2.70 -9.16 -4.47
CA PHE A 56 -2.69 -10.58 -4.72
C PHE A 56 -1.38 -11.20 -4.20
N GLY A 57 -0.25 -10.58 -4.57
CA GLY A 57 1.07 -11.04 -4.18
C GLY A 57 2.20 -10.15 -4.70
N ALA A 58 3.40 -10.71 -4.73
CA ALA A 58 4.57 -10.08 -5.32
C ALA A 58 5.26 -11.04 -6.28
N VAL A 59 5.93 -10.49 -7.30
CA VAL A 59 6.66 -11.28 -8.30
C VAL A 59 8.08 -10.75 -8.49
N LEU A 60 9.04 -11.64 -8.62
CA LEU A 60 10.43 -11.32 -8.92
C LEU A 60 10.69 -11.50 -10.41
N PRO A 61 11.13 -10.46 -11.14
CA PRO A 61 11.59 -10.63 -12.51
C PRO A 61 12.93 -11.36 -12.52
N THR A 62 12.98 -12.48 -13.23
CA THR A 62 14.19 -13.29 -13.47
C THR A 62 14.43 -13.41 -14.97
N GLY A 63 15.54 -14.05 -15.36
CA GLY A 63 15.81 -14.35 -16.77
C GLY A 63 14.75 -15.27 -17.41
N ASN A 64 13.97 -15.98 -16.59
CA ASN A 64 12.96 -16.96 -17.01
C ASN A 64 11.53 -16.43 -16.91
N GLY A 65 11.33 -15.14 -16.57
CA GLY A 65 10.01 -14.52 -16.45
C GLY A 65 9.73 -13.97 -15.04
N LEU A 66 8.51 -14.18 -14.55
CA LEU A 66 8.04 -13.69 -13.25
C LEU A 66 7.86 -14.84 -12.28
N GLU A 67 8.64 -14.85 -11.20
CA GLU A 67 8.55 -15.85 -10.15
C GLU A 67 7.73 -15.33 -8.95
N PRO A 68 6.71 -16.06 -8.47
CA PRO A 68 5.92 -15.62 -7.33
C PRO A 68 6.74 -15.61 -6.04
N LEU A 69 6.48 -14.64 -5.18
CA LEU A 69 7.09 -14.51 -3.86
C LEU A 69 6.04 -14.61 -2.75
N THR A 70 6.38 -15.32 -1.67
CA THR A 70 5.53 -15.41 -0.47
C THR A 70 5.39 -14.07 0.25
N GLU A 71 6.45 -13.26 0.24
CA GLU A 71 6.45 -11.90 0.83
C GLU A 71 7.12 -10.89 -0.12
N PRO A 72 6.59 -9.65 -0.21
CA PRO A 72 7.25 -8.59 -0.97
C PRO A 72 8.62 -8.23 -0.39
N LYS A 73 9.59 -7.97 -1.26
CA LYS A 73 10.96 -7.55 -0.92
C LYS A 73 11.48 -6.52 -1.92
N ASN A 74 12.56 -5.83 -1.59
CA ASN A 74 13.21 -4.92 -2.55
C ASN A 74 13.57 -5.66 -3.86
N GLY A 75 13.36 -4.99 -4.99
CA GLY A 75 13.60 -5.52 -6.34
C GLY A 75 12.45 -6.30 -6.97
N CYS A 76 11.42 -6.69 -6.20
CA CYS A 76 10.22 -7.34 -6.75
C CYS A 76 9.16 -6.31 -7.18
N LEU A 77 8.10 -6.78 -7.86
CA LEU A 77 6.94 -6.00 -8.24
C LEU A 77 5.76 -6.40 -7.36
N LEU A 78 4.90 -5.45 -7.03
CA LEU A 78 3.60 -5.72 -6.41
C LEU A 78 2.58 -6.06 -7.50
N TRP A 79 1.70 -7.00 -7.20
CA TRP A 79 0.60 -7.42 -8.07
C TRP A 79 -0.73 -7.17 -7.38
N PHE A 80 -1.50 -6.20 -7.88
CA PHE A 80 -2.86 -5.90 -7.41
C PHE A 80 -3.93 -6.47 -8.32
N GLU A 81 -4.98 -7.00 -7.70
CA GLU A 81 -6.17 -7.51 -8.37
C GLU A 81 -6.96 -6.34 -8.99
N ASN A 82 -7.25 -6.42 -10.28
CA ASN A 82 -8.07 -5.43 -10.99
C ASN A 82 -8.87 -6.08 -12.13
N GLY A 83 -9.57 -7.17 -11.80
CA GLY A 83 -10.37 -7.94 -12.75
C GLY A 83 -9.49 -8.56 -13.82
N ASP A 84 -9.81 -8.34 -15.09
CA ASP A 84 -9.02 -8.85 -16.21
C ASP A 84 -7.75 -8.02 -16.50
N ASN A 85 -7.56 -6.90 -15.80
CA ASN A 85 -6.48 -5.94 -16.04
C ASN A 85 -5.69 -5.65 -14.78
N ASP A 86 -5.12 -6.71 -14.19
CA ASP A 86 -4.28 -6.63 -13.00
C ASP A 86 -3.13 -5.63 -13.13
N ILE A 87 -2.73 -5.06 -11.99
CA ILE A 87 -1.73 -4.01 -11.94
C ILE A 87 -0.43 -4.60 -11.41
N LEU A 88 0.60 -4.59 -12.26
CA LEU A 88 1.98 -4.83 -11.86
C LEU A 88 2.71 -3.50 -11.70
N THR A 89 3.30 -3.27 -10.53
CA THR A 89 4.07 -2.04 -10.28
C THR A 89 5.46 -2.11 -10.92
N SER A 90 6.22 -1.01 -10.94
CA SER A 90 7.67 -1.11 -11.10
C SER A 90 8.33 -1.75 -9.86
N ARG A 91 9.64 -2.02 -9.93
CA ARG A 91 10.40 -2.61 -8.82
C ARG A 91 10.29 -1.78 -7.54
N ILE A 92 10.14 -2.48 -6.42
CA ILE A 92 10.20 -1.90 -5.08
C ILE A 92 11.64 -1.47 -4.79
N SER A 93 11.83 -0.21 -4.41
CA SER A 93 13.12 0.35 -3.99
C SER A 93 13.25 0.46 -2.48
N ALA A 94 12.12 0.64 -1.77
CA ALA A 94 12.09 0.66 -0.31
C ALA A 94 10.73 0.19 0.21
N MET A 95 10.70 -0.26 1.46
CA MET A 95 9.47 -0.67 2.13
C MET A 95 9.60 -0.49 3.63
N GLY A 96 8.46 -0.33 4.31
CA GLY A 96 8.49 -0.14 5.76
C GLY A 96 7.13 0.10 6.38
N ARG A 97 7.13 0.74 7.55
CA ARG A 97 5.92 1.11 8.27
C ARG A 97 5.60 2.59 8.07
N PRO A 98 4.35 2.95 7.78
CA PRO A 98 3.98 4.34 7.55
C PRO A 98 4.11 5.17 8.82
N THR A 99 4.40 6.45 8.64
CA THR A 99 4.45 7.42 9.74
C THR A 99 3.05 7.60 10.37
N LYS A 100 2.99 8.21 11.57
CA LYS A 100 1.71 8.55 12.20
C LYS A 100 0.91 9.52 11.30
N ALA A 101 1.60 10.47 10.66
CA ALA A 101 0.98 11.44 9.76
C ALA A 101 0.33 10.74 8.54
N SER A 102 1.05 9.81 7.90
CA SER A 102 0.49 9.01 6.81
C SER A 102 -0.73 8.21 7.26
N THR A 103 -0.66 7.57 8.44
CA THR A 103 -1.80 6.79 8.98
C THR A 103 -3.03 7.65 9.23
N ARG A 104 -2.83 8.85 9.77
CA ARG A 104 -3.92 9.79 10.01
C ARG A 104 -4.59 10.23 8.70
N HIS A 105 -3.81 10.50 7.66
CA HIS A 105 -4.33 10.95 6.37
C HIS A 105 -5.37 9.98 5.78
N TYR A 106 -5.02 8.69 5.62
CA TYR A 106 -5.97 7.74 5.04
C TYR A 106 -7.04 7.24 6.03
N ALA A 107 -6.89 7.47 7.33
CA ALA A 107 -8.01 7.31 8.27
C ALA A 107 -9.08 8.40 8.03
N GLU A 108 -8.65 9.65 7.81
CA GLU A 108 -9.55 10.77 7.49
C GLU A 108 -10.26 10.56 6.14
N VAL A 109 -9.53 10.12 5.10
CA VAL A 109 -10.10 9.83 3.78
C VAL A 109 -11.17 8.72 3.84
N ARG A 110 -10.95 7.65 4.61
CA ARG A 110 -11.92 6.54 4.73
C ARG A 110 -13.17 6.86 5.52
N HIS A 111 -13.16 7.92 6.36
CA HIS A 111 -14.35 8.40 7.04
C HIS A 111 -15.15 9.40 6.20
N ALA A 112 -14.56 9.95 5.14
CA ALA A 112 -15.19 10.91 4.25
C ALA A 112 -15.89 10.26 3.03
N ALA A 113 -15.67 8.96 2.81
CA ALA A 113 -16.26 8.14 1.75
C ALA A 113 -17.33 7.21 2.32
#